data_AF-A0A0J8B0P4-F1
#
_entry.id   AF-A0A0J8B0P4-F1
#
_cell.length_a   1.000
_cell.length_b   1.000
_cell.length_c   1.000
_cell.angle_alpha   90.00
_cell.angle_beta   90.00
_cell.angle_gamma   90.00
#
_symmetry.space_group_name_H-M   'P 1'
#
loop_
_entity.id
_entity.type
_entity.pdbx_description
1 polymer ?
#
loop_
_entity_poly.entity_id
_entity_poly.type
_entity_poly.pdbx_seq_one_letter_code
_entity_poly.pdbx_strand_id
1 'polypeptide(L)'
;RVRQQGRDRNRRAGVVRQPGVGRGSGGRLRRRTGLRSAMKKIEEEQVRRRMFAEARLKCDATIKVFAECAKGRSVSVLWACRELNKKMNACLHQFTNSEYFEQYKQDRLATNNDSAIPS
;
A
#
# COMPACT_ATOMS: atom_id res chain seq x y z
N ARG A 1 3.61 59.14 4.26
CA ARG A 1 4.18 58.00 3.49
C ARG A 1 4.90 57.08 4.47
N VAL A 2 4.18 56.12 5.06
CA VAL A 2 4.17 54.69 4.71
C VAL A 2 5.54 54.01 4.83
N ARG A 3 5.71 53.32 5.97
CA ARG A 3 6.24 51.97 6.19
C ARG A 3 7.28 51.43 5.19
N GLN A 4 8.38 50.92 5.73
CA GLN A 4 8.70 49.50 5.57
C GLN A 4 9.55 48.97 6.75
N GLN A 5 8.87 48.15 7.54
CA GLN A 5 9.42 47.33 8.62
C GLN A 5 9.93 46.03 7.97
N GLY A 6 11.21 45.72 8.17
CA GLY A 6 11.74 44.37 7.95
C GLY A 6 11.12 43.43 8.97
N ARG A 7 10.38 42.41 8.51
CA ARG A 7 9.81 41.34 9.33
C ARG A 7 10.79 40.18 9.36
N ASP A 8 11.63 40.13 10.38
CA ASP A 8 12.31 38.90 10.81
C ASP A 8 11.27 37.89 11.30
N ARG A 9 10.94 36.89 10.47
CA ARG A 9 10.12 35.74 10.88
C ARG A 9 11.00 34.68 11.55
N ASN A 10 11.53 34.99 12.73
CA ASN A 10 12.09 33.98 13.61
C ASN A 10 10.95 33.23 14.33
N ARG A 11 10.29 32.32 13.61
CA ARG A 11 9.25 31.45 14.16
C ARG A 11 9.93 30.26 14.85
N ARG A 12 10.35 30.48 16.11
CA ARG A 12 10.61 29.39 17.07
C ARG A 12 9.33 28.57 17.22
N ALA A 13 9.23 27.47 16.48
CA ALA A 13 8.25 26.43 16.76
C ALA A 13 8.71 25.67 18.02
N GLY A 14 7.89 25.72 19.05
CA GLY A 14 8.14 25.05 20.32
C GLY A 14 8.24 23.54 20.13
N VAL A 15 9.31 22.96 20.67
CA VAL A 15 9.41 21.52 20.92
C VAL A 15 8.45 21.21 22.08
N VAL A 16 7.31 20.60 21.77
CA VAL A 16 6.53 19.87 22.77
C VAL A 16 7.28 18.58 23.07
N ARG A 17 7.81 18.49 24.30
CA ARG A 17 8.32 17.25 24.89
C ARG A 17 7.17 16.26 25.04
N GLN A 18 7.31 15.06 24.49
CA GLN A 18 6.42 13.93 24.83
C GLN A 18 6.89 13.30 26.15
N PRO A 19 5.98 12.92 27.07
CA PRO A 19 6.32 12.23 28.30
C PRO A 19 6.69 10.76 28.02
N GLY A 20 7.86 10.36 28.51
CA GLY A 20 8.31 8.98 28.49
C GLY A 20 7.54 8.13 29.49
N VAL A 21 7.02 7.00 29.04
CA VAL A 21 6.50 5.93 29.89
C VAL A 21 7.47 4.76 29.77
N GLY A 22 8.50 4.77 30.62
CA GLY A 22 9.45 3.67 30.76
C GLY A 22 9.07 2.80 31.94
N ARG A 23 8.57 1.59 31.69
CA ARG A 23 8.45 0.54 32.70
C ARG A 23 8.59 -0.82 32.03
N GLY A 24 9.67 -1.54 32.34
CA GLY A 24 9.94 -2.87 31.80
C GLY A 24 11.34 -3.37 32.16
N SER A 25 11.44 -4.02 33.31
CA SER A 25 12.62 -4.71 33.83
C SER A 25 12.90 -6.00 33.05
N GLY A 26 14.19 -6.27 32.79
CA GLY A 26 14.77 -7.62 32.73
C GLY A 26 14.48 -8.49 31.51
N GLY A 27 15.54 -8.87 30.78
CA GLY A 27 15.48 -10.00 29.86
C GLY A 27 16.60 -10.02 28.82
N ARG A 28 17.68 -10.73 29.13
CA ARG A 28 18.72 -11.12 28.17
C ARG A 28 18.14 -12.14 27.19
N LEU A 29 17.86 -11.75 25.95
CA LEU A 29 17.47 -12.63 24.83
C LEU A 29 17.72 -11.85 23.53
N ARG A 30 18.29 -12.33 22.43
CA ARG A 30 18.94 -13.57 22.01
C ARG A 30 19.58 -13.23 20.64
N ARG A 31 20.72 -13.85 20.33
CA ARG A 31 21.25 -14.19 18.99
C ARG A 31 21.07 -13.15 17.86
N ARG A 32 22.19 -12.62 17.37
CA ARG A 32 22.36 -12.32 15.94
C ARG A 32 22.22 -13.62 15.15
N THR A 33 20.99 -14.06 14.92
CA THR A 33 20.68 -15.04 13.88
C THR A 33 20.22 -14.26 12.65
N GLY A 34 20.92 -14.50 11.54
CA GLY A 34 20.78 -13.78 10.28
C GLY A 34 19.34 -13.47 9.92
N LEU A 35 19.08 -12.18 9.69
CA LEU A 35 17.85 -11.69 9.09
C LEU A 35 17.84 -12.21 7.66
N ARG A 36 17.12 -13.32 7.39
CA ARG A 36 16.60 -13.53 6.05
C ARG A 36 15.82 -12.26 5.72
N SER A 37 16.13 -11.63 4.60
CA SER A 37 15.69 -10.31 4.18
C SER A 37 14.16 -10.18 4.29
N ALA A 38 13.67 -9.81 5.47
CA ALA A 38 12.29 -9.47 5.68
C ALA A 38 12.09 -8.12 5.01
N MET A 39 11.39 -8.11 3.86
CA MET A 39 11.09 -6.89 3.14
C MET A 39 10.45 -5.89 4.10
N LYS A 40 10.79 -4.60 3.98
CA LYS A 40 10.16 -3.60 4.84
C LYS A 40 8.68 -3.53 4.51
N LYS A 41 7.84 -3.25 5.50
CA LYS A 41 6.37 -3.16 5.33
C LYS A 41 5.96 -2.22 4.17
N ILE A 42 6.70 -1.13 3.96
CA ILE A 42 6.47 -0.17 2.87
C ILE A 42 6.78 -0.81 1.51
N GLU A 43 7.89 -1.52 1.39
CA GLU A 43 8.30 -2.20 0.16
C GLU A 43 7.30 -3.32 -0.17
N GLU A 44 6.85 -4.08 0.84
CA GLU A 44 5.81 -5.11 0.68
C GLU A 44 4.50 -4.53 0.14
N GLU A 45 4.08 -3.38 0.66
CA GLU A 45 2.88 -2.68 0.18
C GLU A 45 3.05 -2.20 -1.27
N GLN A 46 4.23 -1.68 -1.64
CA GLN A 46 4.51 -1.26 -3.01
C GLN A 46 4.48 -2.45 -3.99
N VAL A 47 5.10 -3.57 -3.62
CA VAL A 47 5.04 -4.82 -4.40
C VAL A 47 3.61 -5.29 -4.55
N ARG A 48 2.82 -5.24 -3.46
CA ARG A 48 1.40 -5.56 -3.48
C ARG A 48 0.65 -4.64 -4.47
N ARG A 49 0.82 -3.33 -4.39
CA ARG A 49 0.16 -2.36 -5.30
C ARG A 49 0.43 -2.66 -6.78
N ARG A 50 1.67 -3.03 -7.13
CA ARG A 50 2.06 -3.43 -8.50
C ARG A 50 1.38 -4.71 -8.94
N MET A 51 1.43 -5.74 -8.10
CA MET A 51 0.74 -7.00 -8.34
C MET A 51 -0.75 -6.78 -8.61
N PHE A 52 -1.41 -5.93 -7.81
CA PHE A 52 -2.80 -5.55 -8.04
C PHE A 52 -3.01 -4.76 -9.34
N ALA A 53 -2.07 -3.90 -9.74
CA ALA A 53 -2.15 -3.17 -11.01
C ALA A 53 -2.08 -4.14 -12.21
N GLU A 54 -1.16 -5.10 -12.19
CA GLU A 54 -1.06 -6.15 -13.21
C GLU A 54 -2.32 -7.03 -13.23
N ALA A 55 -2.85 -7.40 -12.06
CA ALA A 55 -4.09 -8.16 -11.95
C ALA A 55 -5.28 -7.43 -12.59
N ARG A 56 -5.36 -6.10 -12.44
CA ARG A 56 -6.41 -5.28 -13.07
C ARG A 56 -6.31 -5.30 -14.59
N LEU A 57 -5.10 -5.27 -15.16
CA LEU A 57 -4.91 -5.36 -16.60
C LEU A 57 -5.35 -6.74 -17.14
N LYS A 58 -5.01 -7.82 -16.43
CA LYS A 58 -5.45 -9.18 -16.79
C LYS A 58 -6.97 -9.36 -16.69
N CYS A 59 -7.60 -8.71 -15.69
CA CYS A 59 -9.03 -8.78 -15.44
C CYS A 59 -9.85 -7.64 -16.08
N ASP A 60 -9.26 -6.86 -16.98
CA ASP A 60 -9.86 -5.65 -17.56
C ASP A 60 -11.24 -5.90 -18.17
N ALA A 61 -11.44 -7.04 -18.84
CA ALA A 61 -12.74 -7.42 -19.40
C ALA A 61 -13.85 -7.50 -18.34
N THR A 62 -13.58 -8.14 -17.19
CA THR A 62 -14.55 -8.27 -16.09
C THR A 62 -14.80 -6.94 -15.37
N ILE A 63 -13.74 -6.11 -15.26
CA ILE A 63 -13.81 -4.79 -14.66
C ILE A 63 -14.67 -3.86 -15.51
N LYS A 64 -14.49 -3.87 -16.84
CA LYS A 64 -15.30 -3.08 -17.77
C LYS A 64 -16.79 -3.41 -17.67
N VAL A 65 -17.13 -4.71 -17.63
CA VAL A 65 -18.52 -5.13 -17.49
C VAL A 65 -19.12 -4.68 -16.14
N PHE A 66 -18.35 -4.78 -15.06
CA PHE A 66 -18.79 -4.26 -13.76
C PHE A 66 -18.94 -2.73 -13.78
N ALA A 67 -18.00 -2.00 -14.41
CA ALA A 67 -18.03 -0.56 -14.54
C ALA A 67 -19.25 -0.06 -15.34
N GLU A 68 -19.60 -0.74 -16.44
CA GLU A 68 -20.81 -0.45 -17.20
C GLU A 68 -22.09 -0.68 -16.38
N CYS A 69 -22.12 -1.71 -15.53
CA CYS A 69 -23.24 -1.91 -14.60
C CYS A 69 -23.27 -0.85 -13.48
N ALA A 70 -22.13 -0.43 -12.97
CA ALA A 70 -22.03 0.60 -11.95
C ALA A 70 -22.33 2.01 -12.51
N LYS A 71 -22.27 2.20 -13.83
CA LYS A 71 -22.52 3.48 -14.49
C LYS A 71 -23.94 3.98 -14.18
N GLY A 72 -24.03 5.15 -13.54
CA GLY A 72 -25.30 5.78 -13.17
C GLY A 72 -26.00 5.15 -11.95
N ARG A 73 -25.36 4.21 -11.26
CA ARG A 73 -25.88 3.59 -10.03
C ARG A 73 -24.86 3.88 -8.92
N SER A 74 -25.29 4.50 -7.82
CA SER A 74 -24.42 4.78 -6.66
C SER A 74 -24.83 3.96 -5.45
N VAL A 75 -26.12 3.94 -5.14
CA VAL A 75 -26.68 3.23 -3.98
C VAL A 75 -27.09 1.80 -4.34
N SER A 76 -27.62 1.57 -5.53
CA SER A 76 -28.19 0.28 -5.94
C SER A 76 -27.19 -0.73 -6.53
N VAL A 77 -25.91 -0.36 -6.67
CA VAL A 77 -24.87 -1.21 -7.30
C VAL A 77 -24.67 -2.52 -6.55
N LEU A 78 -24.70 -2.49 -5.21
CA LEU A 78 -24.45 -3.68 -4.39
C LEU A 78 -25.46 -4.81 -4.65
N TRP A 79 -26.69 -4.47 -5.01
CA TRP A 79 -27.73 -5.45 -5.32
C TRP A 79 -27.81 -5.72 -6.83
N ALA A 80 -27.88 -4.67 -7.65
CA ALA A 80 -28.07 -4.79 -9.10
C ALA A 80 -26.87 -5.41 -9.83
N CYS A 81 -25.65 -5.14 -9.36
CA CYS A 81 -24.41 -5.60 -10.00
C CYS A 81 -23.71 -6.72 -9.20
N ARG A 82 -24.41 -7.36 -8.25
CA ARG A 82 -23.83 -8.35 -7.33
C ARG A 82 -23.14 -9.50 -8.07
N GLU A 83 -23.77 -10.03 -9.10
CA GLU A 83 -23.22 -11.15 -9.89
C GLU A 83 -22.00 -10.74 -10.71
N LEU A 84 -21.99 -9.52 -11.27
CA LEU A 84 -20.83 -8.98 -11.98
C LEU A 84 -19.67 -8.68 -11.04
N ASN A 85 -19.97 -8.18 -9.84
CA ASN A 85 -18.98 -7.98 -8.79
C ASN A 85 -18.33 -9.30 -8.36
N LYS A 86 -19.12 -10.38 -8.19
CA LYS A 86 -18.57 -11.72 -7.93
C LYS A 86 -17.64 -12.20 -9.03
N LYS A 87 -18.02 -12.03 -10.31
CA LYS A 87 -17.18 -12.44 -11.46
C LYS A 87 -15.87 -11.66 -11.50
N MET A 88 -15.92 -10.34 -11.33
CA MET A 88 -14.73 -9.49 -11.26
C MET A 88 -13.81 -9.89 -10.10
N ASN A 89 -14.37 -10.08 -8.90
CA ASN A 89 -13.60 -10.47 -7.72
C ASN A 89 -13.03 -11.88 -7.86
N ALA A 90 -13.74 -12.81 -8.50
CA ALA A 90 -13.23 -14.15 -8.77
C ALA A 90 -12.00 -14.11 -9.68
N CYS A 91 -11.97 -13.23 -10.69
CA CYS A 91 -10.78 -13.01 -11.51
C CYS A 91 -9.63 -12.42 -10.70
N LEU A 92 -9.90 -11.35 -9.94
CA LEU A 92 -8.87 -10.69 -9.14
C LEU A 92 -8.27 -11.63 -8.08
N HIS A 93 -9.10 -12.45 -7.43
CA HIS A 93 -8.66 -13.37 -6.39
C HIS A 93 -7.59 -14.37 -6.85
N GLN A 94 -7.57 -14.73 -8.14
CA GLN A 94 -6.55 -15.62 -8.70
C GLN A 94 -5.15 -14.99 -8.64
N PHE A 95 -5.06 -13.66 -8.75
CA PHE A 95 -3.81 -12.91 -8.75
C PHE A 95 -3.50 -12.24 -7.41
N THR A 96 -4.43 -12.28 -6.45
CA THR A 96 -4.30 -11.61 -5.15
C THR A 96 -4.21 -12.58 -3.99
N ASN A 97 -3.91 -13.84 -4.27
CA ASN A 97 -3.69 -14.88 -3.27
C ASN A 97 -2.30 -14.70 -2.60
N SER A 98 -2.18 -15.10 -1.34
CA SER A 98 -0.93 -15.06 -0.58
C SER A 98 0.17 -15.90 -1.24
N GLU A 99 -0.20 -17.05 -1.84
CA GLU A 99 0.76 -17.91 -2.56
C GLU A 99 1.34 -17.21 -3.80
N TYR A 100 0.48 -16.60 -4.61
CA TYR A 100 0.89 -15.80 -5.78
C TYR A 100 1.76 -14.61 -5.35
N PHE A 101 1.45 -14.00 -4.19
CA PHE A 101 2.23 -12.90 -3.65
C PHE A 101 3.65 -13.32 -3.21
N GLU A 102 3.81 -14.50 -2.62
CA GLU A 102 5.15 -15.03 -2.29
C GLU A 102 5.96 -15.32 -3.55
N GLN A 103 5.36 -15.93 -4.57
CA GLN A 103 6.01 -16.17 -5.86
C GLN A 103 6.43 -14.85 -6.52
N TYR A 104 5.51 -13.88 -6.59
CA TYR A 104 5.79 -12.56 -7.16
C TYR A 104 6.92 -11.84 -6.41
N LYS A 105 6.98 -11.98 -5.07
CA LYS A 105 8.11 -11.47 -4.27
C LYS A 105 9.42 -12.17 -4.63
N GLN A 106 9.43 -13.50 -4.76
CA GLN A 106 10.63 -14.24 -5.13
C GLN A 106 11.16 -13.84 -6.50
N ASP A 107 10.27 -13.69 -7.49
CA ASP A 107 10.63 -13.22 -8.83
C ASP A 107 11.27 -11.83 -8.79
N ARG A 108 10.67 -10.90 -8.03
CA ARG A 108 11.21 -9.53 -7.88
C ARG A 108 12.54 -9.49 -7.12
N LEU A 109 12.74 -10.36 -6.15
CA LEU A 109 13.99 -10.48 -5.41
C LEU A 109 15.10 -11.10 -6.27
N ALA A 110 14.76 -12.04 -7.17
CA ALA A 110 15.70 -12.65 -8.11
C ALA A 110 16.16 -11.64 -9.18
N THR A 111 15.25 -10.77 -9.64
CA THR A 111 15.58 -9.64 -10.50
C THR A 111 16.09 -8.48 -9.64
N ASN A 112 17.38 -8.45 -9.26
CA ASN A 112 18.02 -7.35 -8.50
C ASN A 112 17.87 -5.98 -9.21
N ASN A 113 16.69 -5.36 -9.12
CA ASN A 113 16.38 -4.07 -9.72
C ASN A 113 15.21 -3.41 -8.98
N ASP A 114 15.57 -2.72 -7.90
CA ASP A 114 14.79 -1.63 -7.28
C ASP A 114 14.69 -0.39 -8.19
N SER A 115 15.08 -0.49 -9.47
CA SER A 115 15.07 0.66 -10.37
C SER A 115 13.71 0.83 -11.02
N ALA A 116 13.10 1.96 -10.69
CA ALA A 116 11.86 2.51 -11.23
C ALA A 116 10.58 1.88 -10.65
N ILE A 117 10.12 2.49 -9.56
CA ILE A 117 8.70 2.60 -9.24
C ILE A 117 8.20 3.90 -9.85
N PRO A 118 7.58 3.91 -11.06
CA PRO A 118 6.83 5.07 -11.48
C PRO A 118 5.60 5.20 -10.56
N SER A 119 5.49 6.36 -9.94
CA SER A 119 4.36 6.81 -9.11
C SER A 119 3.07 6.94 -9.93
#